data_AF-A0A7V3VZB3-F1
#
_entry.id   AF-A0A7V3VZB3-F1
#
_cell.length_a   1.000
_cell.length_b   1.000
_cell.length_c   1.000
_cell.angle_alpha   90.00
_cell.angle_beta   90.00
_cell.angle_gamma   90.00
#
_symmetry.space_group_name_H-M   'P 1'
#
loop_
_entity.id
_entity.type
_entity.pdbx_description
1 polymer ?
#
loop_
_entity_poly.entity_id
_entity_poly.type
_entity_poly.pdbx_seq_one_letter_code
_entity_poly.pdbx_strand_id
1 'polypeptide(L)'
;MKRLVIALLLTSLIGCGKAPPTTRVNYWVQTLHANDAKLRKKAAFTLGNLGTVDPGVVPALRGALTDADAAVRCEAILALLKCGPAAAEAVPALQHLQQHDPNAQVRRYAAQAVEKLAP
;
A
#
# COMPACT_ATOMS: atom_id res chain seq x y z
N MET A 1 42.50 32.14 -21.26
CA MET A 1 42.18 31.31 -22.45
C MET A 1 41.87 29.89 -21.96
N LYS A 2 40.74 29.36 -22.45
CA LYS A 2 40.10 28.04 -22.23
C LYS A 2 41.10 26.91 -21.87
N ARG A 3 40.79 25.96 -20.98
CA ARG A 3 39.80 24.87 -21.20
C ARG A 3 39.44 24.15 -19.88
N LEU A 4 38.14 23.84 -19.74
CA LEU A 4 37.58 22.84 -18.82
C LEU A 4 38.16 21.44 -19.10
N VAL A 5 38.37 20.63 -18.04
CA VAL A 5 38.12 19.18 -18.05
C VAL A 5 37.60 18.74 -16.68
N ILE A 6 36.50 17.99 -16.72
CA ILE A 6 35.73 17.38 -15.65
C ILE A 6 36.43 16.11 -15.16
N ALA A 7 36.44 15.87 -13.84
CA ALA A 7 36.66 14.54 -13.28
C ALA A 7 35.70 14.31 -12.11
N LEU A 8 34.54 13.73 -12.43
CA LEU A 8 33.76 12.94 -11.49
C LEU A 8 34.64 11.81 -10.95
N LEU A 9 34.53 11.51 -9.66
CA LEU A 9 34.33 10.15 -9.12
C LEU A 9 34.21 10.26 -7.59
N LEU A 10 33.04 10.68 -7.12
CA LEU A 10 32.60 10.39 -5.75
C LEU A 10 32.08 8.95 -5.74
N THR A 11 32.96 7.97 -5.53
CA THR A 11 32.52 6.62 -5.20
C THR A 11 32.05 6.62 -3.74
N SER A 12 30.79 7.02 -3.54
CA SER A 12 30.11 6.82 -2.27
C SER A 12 29.86 5.34 -2.05
N LEU A 13 30.23 4.89 -0.85
CA LEU A 13 29.88 3.60 -0.27
C LEU A 13 28.40 3.29 -0.47
N ILE A 14 28.08 2.04 -0.81
CA ILE A 14 26.90 1.36 -0.25
C ILE A 14 27.33 -0.06 0.09
N GLY A 15 27.67 -0.25 1.37
CA GLY A 15 27.81 -1.58 1.93
C GLY A 15 26.52 -2.37 1.77
N CYS A 16 26.64 -3.67 1.58
CA CYS A 16 25.53 -4.62 1.67
C CYS A 16 25.02 -4.70 3.13
N GLY A 17 24.37 -3.64 3.60
CA GLY A 17 23.51 -3.70 4.75
C GLY A 17 22.25 -4.42 4.34
N LYS A 18 21.98 -5.61 4.90
CA LYS A 18 20.65 -6.22 4.86
C LYS A 18 19.70 -5.17 5.40
N ALA A 19 18.95 -4.52 4.50
CA ALA A 19 18.03 -3.47 4.89
C ALA A 19 17.09 -4.04 5.95
N PRO A 20 16.89 -3.36 7.09
CA PRO A 20 16.02 -3.85 8.15
C PRO A 20 14.62 -4.10 7.58
N PRO A 21 13.82 -5.02 8.17
CA PRO A 21 12.47 -5.33 7.69
C PRO A 21 11.59 -4.11 7.43
N THR A 22 11.80 -3.01 8.18
CA THR A 22 11.14 -1.71 8.03
C THR A 22 11.42 -1.03 6.68
N THR A 23 12.58 -1.22 6.07
CA THR A 23 12.88 -0.69 4.72
C THR A 23 11.96 -1.32 3.67
N ARG A 24 11.55 -2.58 3.85
CA ARG A 24 10.61 -3.23 2.94
C ARG A 24 9.20 -2.66 3.09
N VAL A 25 8.75 -2.37 4.32
CA VAL A 25 7.43 -1.76 4.55
C VAL A 25 7.36 -0.39 3.88
N ASN A 26 8.33 0.49 4.14
CA ASN A 26 8.36 1.84 3.56
C ASN A 26 8.39 1.82 2.03
N TYR A 27 9.18 0.92 1.43
CA TYR A 27 9.22 0.74 -0.02
C TYR A 27 7.82 0.41 -0.58
N TRP A 28 7.10 -0.53 0.03
CA TRP A 28 5.76 -0.91 -0.44
C TRP A 28 4.72 0.16 -0.16
N VAL A 29 4.81 0.89 0.96
CA VAL A 29 3.95 2.06 1.23
C VAL A 29 4.14 3.11 0.14
N GLN A 30 5.38 3.43 -0.24
CA GLN A 30 5.65 4.36 -1.35
C GLN A 30 5.14 3.83 -2.69
N THR A 31 5.24 2.51 -2.91
CA THR A 31 4.80 1.87 -4.17
C THR A 31 3.28 1.91 -4.35
N LEU A 32 2.48 2.13 -3.30
CA LEU A 32 1.05 2.42 -3.42
C LEU A 32 0.74 3.70 -4.21
N HIS A 33 1.74 4.55 -4.46
CA HIS A 33 1.60 5.78 -5.25
C HIS A 33 2.26 5.69 -6.64
N ALA A 34 2.68 4.49 -7.06
CA ALA A 34 3.29 4.30 -8.37
C ALA A 34 2.32 4.61 -9.51
N ASN A 35 2.83 5.12 -10.62
CA ASN A 35 2.01 5.40 -11.82
C ASN A 35 1.33 4.15 -12.38
N ASP A 36 1.98 2.99 -12.28
CA ASP A 36 1.44 1.71 -12.75
C ASP A 36 0.52 1.06 -11.71
N ALA A 37 -0.75 0.85 -12.09
CA ALA A 37 -1.75 0.17 -11.27
C ALA A 37 -1.33 -1.26 -10.86
N LYS A 38 -0.56 -1.97 -11.70
CA LYS A 38 -0.05 -3.31 -11.36
C LYS A 38 0.92 -3.25 -10.18
N LEU A 39 1.75 -2.21 -10.12
CA LEU A 39 2.68 -1.98 -9.00
C LEU A 39 1.92 -1.58 -7.74
N ARG A 40 0.93 -0.70 -7.83
CA ARG A 40 0.09 -0.32 -6.69
C ARG A 40 -0.67 -1.52 -6.11
N LYS A 41 -1.26 -2.35 -6.97
CA LYS A 41 -1.91 -3.61 -6.57
C LYS A 41 -0.89 -4.54 -5.88
N LYS A 42 0.30 -4.70 -6.47
CA LYS A 42 1.36 -5.54 -5.88
C LYS A 42 1.80 -5.02 -4.51
N ALA A 43 1.83 -3.70 -4.32
CA ALA A 43 2.12 -3.08 -3.05
C ALA A 43 1.06 -3.39 -2.00
N ALA A 44 -0.23 -3.18 -2.31
CA ALA A 44 -1.33 -3.53 -1.42
C ALA A 44 -1.29 -5.02 -1.02
N PHE A 45 -1.12 -5.91 -2.00
CA PHE A 45 -0.97 -7.35 -1.77
C PHE A 45 0.19 -7.63 -0.82
N THR A 46 1.36 -7.03 -1.08
CA THR A 46 2.56 -7.32 -0.28
C THR A 46 2.38 -6.83 1.15
N LEU A 47 1.92 -5.60 1.33
CA LEU A 47 1.67 -5.01 2.65
C LEU A 47 0.73 -5.87 3.50
N GLY A 48 -0.38 -6.36 2.95
CA GLY A 48 -1.30 -7.25 3.66
C GLY A 48 -0.71 -8.62 4.02
N ASN A 49 0.33 -9.08 3.32
CA ASN A 49 0.98 -10.37 3.58
C ASN A 49 2.27 -10.27 4.39
N LEU A 50 2.73 -9.06 4.76
CA LEU A 50 3.96 -8.91 5.56
C LEU A 50 3.80 -9.38 7.01
N GLY A 51 2.57 -9.53 7.50
CA GLY A 51 2.30 -9.92 8.89
C GLY A 51 2.90 -8.95 9.92
N THR A 52 3.12 -7.69 9.50
CA THR A 52 3.72 -6.65 10.33
C THR A 52 2.65 -5.85 11.06
N VAL A 53 2.96 -5.40 12.27
CA VAL A 53 2.14 -4.45 13.07
C VAL A 53 2.59 -3.00 12.85
N ASP A 54 3.31 -2.72 11.76
CA ASP A 54 3.80 -1.39 11.45
C ASP A 54 2.62 -0.39 11.34
N PRO A 55 2.62 0.69 12.14
CA PRO A 55 1.49 1.61 12.22
C PRO A 55 1.26 2.39 10.93
N GLY A 56 2.21 2.43 10.00
CA GLY A 56 2.06 3.08 8.70
C GLY A 56 1.25 2.26 7.69
N VAL A 57 1.06 0.96 7.91
CA VAL A 57 0.45 0.06 6.91
C VAL A 57 -1.05 0.30 6.77
N VAL A 58 -1.80 0.35 7.88
CA VAL A 58 -3.26 0.53 7.84
C VAL A 58 -3.65 1.87 7.23
N PRO A 59 -3.06 3.03 7.62
CA PRO A 59 -3.37 4.31 6.99
C PRO A 59 -3.06 4.33 5.49
N ALA A 60 -1.95 3.71 5.06
CA ALA A 60 -1.57 3.64 3.66
C ALA A 60 -2.55 2.77 2.83
N LEU A 61 -2.92 1.60 3.35
CA LEU A 61 -3.91 0.73 2.72
C LEU A 61 -5.30 1.38 2.68
N ARG A 62 -5.69 2.13 3.73
CA ARG A 62 -6.92 2.93 3.73
C ARG A 62 -6.88 3.99 2.63
N GLY A 63 -5.74 4.62 2.37
CA GLY A 63 -5.56 5.52 1.24
C GLY A 63 -5.77 4.84 -0.12
N ALA A 64 -5.30 3.59 -0.26
CA ALA A 64 -5.47 2.81 -1.50
C ALA A 64 -6.93 2.38 -1.78
N LEU A 65 -7.86 2.58 -0.83
CA LEU A 65 -9.30 2.38 -1.05
C LEU A 65 -9.91 3.39 -2.03
N THR A 66 -9.25 4.50 -2.31
CA THR A 66 -9.71 5.51 -3.29
C THR A 66 -9.00 5.41 -4.63
N ASP A 67 -8.23 4.34 -4.86
CA ASP A 67 -7.49 4.15 -6.10
C ASP A 67 -8.42 4.16 -7.32
N ALA A 68 -7.97 4.76 -8.43
CA ALA A 68 -8.73 4.78 -9.68
C ALA A 68 -8.99 3.36 -10.22
N ASP A 69 -8.07 2.43 -10.00
CA ASP A 69 -8.16 1.05 -10.47
C ASP A 69 -8.91 0.15 -9.45
N ALA A 70 -9.98 -0.49 -9.91
CA ALA A 70 -10.81 -1.34 -9.06
C ALA A 70 -10.08 -2.57 -8.50
N ALA A 71 -9.09 -3.10 -9.22
CA ALA A 71 -8.29 -4.23 -8.73
C ALA A 71 -7.37 -3.79 -7.59
N VAL A 72 -6.85 -2.55 -7.62
CA VAL A 72 -6.09 -1.99 -6.49
C VAL A 72 -7.01 -1.83 -5.27
N ARG A 73 -8.21 -1.27 -5.44
CA ARG A 73 -9.18 -1.13 -4.34
C ARG A 73 -9.56 -2.48 -3.73
N CYS A 74 -9.86 -3.49 -4.55
CA CYS A 74 -10.11 -4.86 -4.09
C CYS A 74 -8.95 -5.41 -3.25
N GLU A 75 -7.71 -5.24 -3.72
CA GLU A 75 -6.53 -5.73 -3.01
C GLU A 75 -6.29 -4.98 -1.69
N ALA A 76 -6.54 -3.66 -1.67
CA ALA A 76 -6.48 -2.87 -0.45
C ALA A 76 -7.50 -3.35 0.61
N ILE A 77 -8.72 -3.68 0.20
CA ILE A 77 -9.73 -4.27 1.08
C ILE A 77 -9.25 -5.61 1.66
N LEU A 78 -8.73 -6.50 0.81
CA LEU A 78 -8.22 -7.81 1.25
C LEU A 78 -7.00 -7.68 2.18
N ALA A 79 -6.14 -6.69 1.94
CA ALA A 79 -5.00 -6.41 2.79
C ALA A 79 -5.45 -5.90 4.17
N LEU A 80 -6.42 -4.98 4.23
CA LEU A 80 -7.00 -4.51 5.50
C LEU A 80 -7.65 -5.65 6.29
N LEU A 81 -8.34 -6.57 5.61
CA LEU A 81 -8.87 -7.79 6.24
C LEU A 81 -7.78 -8.64 6.91
N LYS A 82 -6.61 -8.77 6.27
CA LYS A 82 -5.46 -9.51 6.83
C LYS A 82 -4.82 -8.78 8.01
N CYS A 83 -4.87 -7.45 8.04
CA CYS A 83 -4.47 -6.67 9.22
C CYS A 83 -5.40 -6.88 10.43
N GLY A 84 -6.61 -7.40 10.21
CA GLY A 84 -7.54 -7.77 11.27
C GLY A 84 -8.00 -6.56 12.09
N PRO A 85 -8.20 -6.70 13.43
CA PRO A 85 -8.76 -5.64 14.27
C PRO A 85 -8.01 -4.30 14.24
N ALA A 86 -6.70 -4.31 13.91
CA ALA A 86 -5.92 -3.09 13.74
C ALA A 86 -6.44 -2.19 12.59
N ALA A 87 -7.19 -2.77 11.64
CA ALA A 87 -7.81 -2.07 10.52
C ALA A 87 -9.24 -1.58 10.80
N ALA A 88 -9.74 -1.65 12.03
CA ALA A 88 -11.09 -1.19 12.38
C ALA A 88 -11.34 0.29 12.01
N GLU A 89 -10.29 1.13 12.05
CA GLU A 89 -10.38 2.53 11.60
C GLU A 89 -10.68 2.71 10.10
N ALA A 90 -10.60 1.64 9.29
CA ALA A 90 -10.96 1.67 7.88
C ALA A 90 -12.46 1.39 7.64
N VAL A 91 -13.23 0.98 8.66
CA VAL A 91 -14.65 0.60 8.52
C VAL A 91 -15.50 1.69 7.83
N PRO A 92 -15.41 2.99 8.18
CA PRO A 92 -16.19 4.02 7.49
C PRO A 92 -15.88 4.11 5.98
N ALA A 93 -14.61 3.98 5.59
CA ALA A 93 -14.22 4.00 4.18
C ALA A 93 -14.71 2.75 3.43
N LEU A 94 -14.71 1.59 4.10
CA LEU A 94 -15.25 0.34 3.57
C LEU A 94 -16.77 0.42 3.40
N GLN A 95 -17.51 1.01 4.34
CA GLN A 95 -18.95 1.24 4.23
C GLN A 95 -19.28 2.15 3.03
N HIS A 96 -18.49 3.21 2.82
CA HIS A 96 -18.66 4.07 1.65
C HIS A 96 -18.45 3.29 0.34
N LEU A 97 -17.38 2.48 0.24
CA LEU A 97 -17.14 1.63 -0.94
C LEU A 97 -18.27 0.61 -1.14
N GLN A 98 -18.75 -0.02 -0.08
CA GLN A 98 -19.87 -0.97 -0.13
C GLN A 98 -21.12 -0.35 -0.77
N GLN A 99 -21.40 0.92 -0.46
CA GLN A 99 -22.61 1.62 -0.92
C GLN A 99 -22.44 2.28 -2.29
N HIS A 100 -21.24 2.77 -2.60
CA HIS A 100 -21.06 3.74 -3.69
C HIS A 100 -20.01 3.34 -4.73
N ASP A 101 -19.21 2.30 -4.52
CA ASP A 101 -18.20 1.94 -5.52
C ASP A 101 -18.87 1.49 -6.84
N PRO A 102 -18.44 1.99 -8.01
CA PRO A 102 -19.04 1.59 -9.29
C PRO A 102 -18.83 0.10 -9.59
N ASN A 103 -17.75 -0.51 -9.09
CA ASN A 103 -17.43 -1.90 -9.34
C ASN A 103 -18.13 -2.83 -8.33
N ALA A 104 -18.95 -3.75 -8.83
CA ALA A 104 -19.71 -4.68 -8.00
C ALA A 104 -18.82 -5.61 -7.14
N GLN A 105 -17.64 -5.98 -7.62
CA GLN A 105 -16.71 -6.82 -6.86
C GLN A 105 -16.13 -6.05 -5.67
N VAL A 106 -15.78 -4.77 -5.87
CA VAL A 106 -15.31 -3.89 -4.79
C VAL A 106 -16.39 -3.77 -3.72
N ARG A 107 -17.65 -3.51 -4.11
CA ARG A 107 -18.77 -3.44 -3.16
C ARG A 107 -18.94 -4.73 -2.34
N ARG A 108 -18.83 -5.90 -2.98
CA ARG A 108 -18.93 -7.21 -2.32
C ARG A 108 -17.81 -7.44 -1.31
N TYR A 109 -16.56 -7.15 -1.68
CA TYR A 109 -15.43 -7.28 -0.75
C TYR A 109 -15.53 -6.29 0.40
N ALA A 110 -15.96 -5.06 0.13
CA ALA A 110 -16.15 -4.06 1.16
C ALA A 110 -17.21 -4.49 2.18
N ALA A 111 -18.34 -5.05 1.72
CA ALA A 111 -19.37 -5.61 2.62
C ALA A 111 -18.81 -6.69 3.55
N GLN A 112 -18.05 -7.64 2.99
CA GLN A 112 -17.39 -8.70 3.77
C GLN A 112 -16.37 -8.14 4.76
N ALA A 113 -15.65 -7.09 4.38
CA ALA A 113 -14.69 -6.44 5.25
C ALA A 113 -15.36 -5.70 6.41
N VAL A 114 -16.47 -5.00 6.16
CA VAL A 114 -17.27 -4.36 7.21
C VAL A 114 -17.77 -5.39 8.22
N GLU A 115 -18.34 -6.51 7.76
CA GLU A 115 -18.82 -7.59 8.64
C GLU A 115 -17.71 -8.15 9.55
N LYS A 116 -16.48 -8.23 9.05
CA LYS A 116 -15.35 -8.81 9.80
C LYS A 116 -14.61 -7.83 10.69
N LEU A 117 -14.67 -6.53 10.39
CA LEU A 117 -13.90 -5.48 11.07
C LEU A 117 -14.75 -4.58 11.97
N ALA A 118 -16.08 -4.57 11.80
CA ALA A 118 -17.01 -3.94 12.73
C ALA A 118 -17.37 -4.97 13.83
N PRO A 119 -16.91 -4.79 15.07
CA PRO A 119 -17.34 -5.62 16.21
C PRO A 119 -18.81 -5.41 16.56
#